data_AF-D3A935-F1
#
_entry.id   AF-D3A935-F1
#
_cell.length_a   1.000
_cell.length_b   1.000
_cell.length_c   1.000
_cell.angle_alpha   90.00
_cell.angle_beta   90.00
_cell.angle_gamma   90.00
#
_symmetry.space_group_name_H-M   'P 1'
#
loop_
_entity.id
_entity.type
_entity.pdbx_description
1 polymer ?
#
loop_
_entity_poly.entity_id
_entity_poly.type
_entity_poly.pdbx_seq_one_letter_code
_entity_poly.pdbx_strand_id
1 'polypeptide(L)'
;MGQTRFFSDIKELPDRTQLLLFQSGATYFAVLSVCGEDNRTDMCSMDRYQLNRCSLETDRVNRSGAENRLAVRMASNAGNRNRMEDLSLAIAGGSDPYLCCERAVQAALGRLGRSSMLRKNRKFPEKLEFFGWCTWDAFYHRVSHEGVMEKMKEFRAKQLPVKWVLLDDGWLDADYDKKVLIGLDADRERFPKGLKGCVKELKETWNVDSVGVWHAVMGYWNGLAGESPAAETLKAGTRVLPDGRILPDPEAGKAFTFFETWHKYLKNCCGIDFVKVDGQSAVSLAYGGMETYGHASCGIQKGLNASAALYFDNCIINCMGMAGEDMWNRPSSAVARSSDDFVPQVPHGFKEHAVQNSYNSLLQGQFYWGDWDMFFSSHEENWQNSILRAVSGGPVYVSDRVGETNPGFIRPLITETGLVIRCREVGMPTTDCLFDNPADTLRPLKIFNRYGENYVIGAFHICEKDDICLGKLEMSDIP
;
A
#
# COMPACT_ATOMS: atom_id res chain seq x y z
N MET A 1 -3.91 -7.82 -4.88
CA MET A 1 -2.66 -7.39 -4.21
C MET A 1 -1.48 -8.25 -4.68
N GLY A 2 -0.25 -7.84 -4.37
CA GLY A 2 0.96 -8.63 -4.58
C GLY A 2 1.06 -9.73 -3.53
N GLN A 3 1.07 -10.97 -3.97
CA GLN A 3 1.24 -12.16 -3.12
C GLN A 3 2.62 -12.76 -3.37
N THR A 4 3.28 -13.17 -2.28
CA THR A 4 4.54 -13.92 -2.35
C THR A 4 4.27 -15.38 -2.70
N ARG A 5 5.11 -15.96 -3.55
CA ARG A 5 5.05 -17.38 -3.92
C ARG A 5 6.44 -17.98 -3.91
N PHE A 6 6.55 -19.16 -3.31
CA PHE A 6 7.74 -19.99 -3.27
C PHE A 6 7.53 -21.14 -4.23
N PHE A 7 8.53 -21.44 -5.05
CA PHE A 7 8.46 -22.52 -6.03
C PHE A 7 9.86 -22.99 -6.38
N SER A 8 9.98 -24.26 -6.77
CA SER A 8 11.22 -24.85 -7.27
C SER A 8 11.27 -24.99 -8.79
N ASP A 9 10.11 -24.91 -9.46
CA ASP A 9 9.99 -24.97 -10.92
C ASP A 9 9.41 -23.65 -11.46
N ILE A 10 10.09 -23.05 -12.44
CA ILE A 10 9.65 -21.81 -13.10
C ILE A 10 8.26 -21.93 -13.74
N LYS A 11 7.76 -23.14 -13.99
CA LYS A 11 6.39 -23.38 -14.46
C LYS A 11 5.33 -22.88 -13.48
N GLU A 12 5.66 -22.86 -12.20
CA GLU A 12 4.78 -22.39 -11.13
C GLU A 12 4.79 -20.87 -10.97
N LEU A 13 5.72 -20.16 -11.64
CA LEU A 13 5.85 -18.71 -11.56
C LEU A 13 4.49 -18.01 -11.79
N PRO A 14 4.03 -17.18 -10.83
CA PRO A 14 2.76 -16.49 -10.94
C PRO A 14 2.69 -15.54 -12.13
N ASP A 15 1.47 -15.30 -12.64
CA ASP A 15 1.25 -14.19 -13.58
C ASP A 15 1.47 -12.84 -12.88
N ARG A 16 1.94 -11.84 -13.63
CA ARG A 16 2.23 -10.49 -13.13
C ARG A 16 3.27 -10.45 -12.01
N THR A 17 4.25 -11.34 -12.03
CA THR A 17 5.36 -11.31 -11.08
C THR A 17 6.20 -10.05 -11.29
N GLN A 18 6.40 -9.27 -10.21
CA GLN A 18 7.14 -8.01 -10.21
C GLN A 18 8.61 -8.15 -9.79
N LEU A 19 8.89 -9.08 -8.88
CA LEU A 19 10.23 -9.45 -8.43
C LEU A 19 10.36 -10.97 -8.48
N LEU A 20 11.38 -11.45 -9.18
CA LEU A 20 11.86 -12.82 -9.11
C LEU A 20 13.23 -12.82 -8.44
N LEU A 21 13.30 -13.36 -7.23
CA LEU A 21 14.52 -13.55 -6.46
C LEU A 21 14.90 -15.03 -6.50
N PHE A 22 16.14 -15.33 -6.88
CA PHE A 22 16.65 -16.71 -6.88
C PHE A 22 18.15 -16.75 -6.57
N GLN A 23 18.65 -17.93 -6.22
CA GLN A 23 20.05 -18.18 -5.94
C GLN A 23 20.63 -19.20 -6.93
N SER A 24 21.86 -18.94 -7.39
CA SER A 24 22.65 -19.90 -8.17
C SER A 24 24.08 -19.93 -7.63
N GLY A 25 24.44 -21.05 -6.99
CA GLY A 25 25.68 -21.15 -6.22
C GLY A 25 25.71 -20.12 -5.09
N ALA A 26 26.79 -19.33 -5.00
CA ALA A 26 26.95 -18.26 -4.01
C ALA A 26 26.33 -16.92 -4.42
N THR A 27 25.66 -16.86 -5.58
CA THR A 27 25.15 -15.61 -6.16
C THR A 27 23.63 -15.56 -6.09
N TYR A 28 23.11 -14.50 -5.51
CA TYR A 28 21.70 -14.13 -5.58
C TYR A 28 21.44 -13.27 -6.81
N PHE A 29 20.25 -13.40 -7.38
CA PHE A 29 19.79 -12.60 -8.52
C PHE A 29 18.41 -12.03 -8.23
N ALA A 30 18.26 -10.71 -8.39
CA ALA A 30 16.98 -10.03 -8.38
C ALA A 30 16.63 -9.60 -9.81
N VAL A 31 15.56 -10.16 -10.36
CA VAL A 31 14.98 -9.78 -11.66
C VAL A 31 13.70 -9.00 -11.40
N LEU A 32 13.63 -7.77 -11.88
CA LEU A 32 12.50 -6.87 -11.69
C LEU A 32 11.76 -6.63 -12.98
N SER A 33 10.43 -6.64 -12.92
CA SER A 33 9.59 -6.11 -13.98
C SER A 33 9.41 -4.60 -13.80
N VAL A 34 9.55 -3.86 -14.90
CA VAL A 34 9.52 -2.39 -14.91
C VAL A 34 8.25 -1.91 -15.61
N CYS A 35 7.59 -0.90 -15.04
CA CYS A 35 6.70 -0.05 -15.81
C CYS A 35 7.52 1.16 -16.26
N GLY A 36 7.74 1.24 -17.56
CA GLY A 36 8.51 2.32 -18.15
C GLY A 36 7.69 3.59 -18.33
N GLU A 37 7.98 4.34 -19.39
CA GLU A 37 7.25 5.58 -19.68
C GLU A 37 5.79 5.32 -20.07
N ASP A 38 5.55 4.23 -20.78
CA ASP A 38 4.25 3.89 -21.37
C ASP A 38 3.80 2.47 -21.01
N ASN A 39 4.72 1.52 -21.04
CA ASN A 39 4.39 0.11 -21.06
C ASN A 39 4.72 -0.52 -19.71
N ARG A 40 3.84 -1.45 -19.28
CA ARG A 40 4.09 -2.29 -18.12
C ARG A 40 4.65 -3.62 -18.59
N THR A 41 5.74 -4.05 -17.94
CA THR A 41 6.22 -5.42 -18.05
C THR A 41 5.76 -6.27 -16.88
N ASP A 42 5.32 -7.48 -17.19
CA ASP A 42 4.98 -8.55 -16.27
C ASP A 42 5.87 -9.78 -16.56
N MET A 43 6.26 -10.51 -15.52
CA MET A 43 6.86 -11.84 -15.64
C MET A 43 5.84 -12.93 -15.33
N CYS A 44 5.90 -14.04 -16.05
CA CYS A 44 5.09 -15.25 -15.79
C CYS A 44 5.76 -16.51 -16.36
N SER A 45 5.23 -17.68 -16.03
CA SER A 45 5.70 -18.92 -16.68
C SER A 45 5.23 -19.02 -18.13
N MET A 46 5.99 -19.72 -18.99
CA MET A 46 5.57 -19.94 -20.39
C MET A 46 4.25 -20.70 -20.51
N ASP A 47 3.95 -21.63 -19.60
CA ASP A 47 2.69 -22.37 -19.59
C ASP A 47 1.51 -21.43 -19.33
N ARG A 48 1.64 -20.51 -18.37
CA ARG A 48 0.63 -19.47 -18.11
C ARG A 48 0.52 -18.48 -19.26
N TYR A 49 1.65 -18.13 -19.88
CA TYR A 49 1.65 -17.27 -21.07
C TYR A 49 0.83 -17.87 -22.21
N GLN A 50 1.02 -19.17 -22.49
CA GLN A 50 0.27 -19.87 -23.54
C GLN A 50 -1.23 -19.99 -23.20
N LEU A 51 -1.58 -20.32 -21.96
CA LEU A 51 -2.98 -20.39 -21.51
C LEU A 51 -3.73 -19.07 -21.71
N ASN A 52 -3.11 -17.94 -21.36
CA ASN A 52 -3.69 -16.61 -21.53
C ASN A 52 -3.79 -16.18 -23.01
N ARG A 53 -3.06 -16.84 -23.92
CA ARG A 53 -3.09 -16.56 -25.37
C ARG A 53 -4.13 -17.42 -26.10
N CYS A 54 -4.32 -18.67 -25.66
CA CYS A 54 -5.26 -19.62 -26.24
C CYS A 54 -6.75 -19.29 -26.02
N SER A 55 -7.09 -18.24 -25.26
CA SER A 55 -8.47 -17.72 -25.22
C SER A 55 -8.83 -16.84 -26.42
N LEU A 56 -7.88 -16.52 -27.31
CA LEU A 56 -8.10 -15.64 -28.46
C LEU A 56 -7.81 -16.25 -29.84
N GLU A 57 -7.11 -17.38 -29.95
CA GLU A 57 -6.86 -18.04 -31.26
C GLU A 57 -6.86 -19.57 -31.17
N THR A 58 -7.49 -20.21 -32.16
CA THR A 58 -7.66 -21.65 -32.38
C THR A 58 -6.38 -22.38 -32.83
N ASP A 59 -5.21 -21.94 -32.37
CA ASP A 59 -3.95 -22.57 -32.78
C ASP A 59 -3.52 -23.63 -31.78
N ARG A 60 -3.57 -24.88 -32.25
CA ARG A 60 -2.96 -26.05 -31.61
C ARG A 60 -1.44 -25.89 -31.62
N VAL A 61 -0.91 -25.11 -30.69
CA VAL A 61 0.53 -25.06 -30.44
C VAL A 61 0.94 -26.38 -29.79
N ASN A 62 1.91 -27.05 -30.42
CA ASN A 62 2.54 -28.29 -29.96
C ASN A 62 2.87 -28.23 -28.46
N ARG A 63 2.13 -29.00 -27.64
CA ARG A 63 2.38 -29.16 -26.19
C ARG A 63 3.62 -30.01 -25.87
N SER A 64 4.36 -30.45 -26.89
CA SER A 64 5.56 -31.27 -26.76
C SER A 64 6.80 -30.37 -26.72
N GLY A 65 7.11 -29.80 -25.55
CA GLY A 65 8.38 -29.10 -25.34
C GLY A 65 8.33 -27.83 -24.49
N ALA A 66 7.48 -27.78 -23.46
CA ALA A 66 7.50 -26.68 -22.50
C ALA A 66 8.81 -26.71 -21.68
N GLU A 67 9.86 -26.13 -22.24
CA GLU A 67 11.13 -25.83 -21.56
C GLU A 67 10.88 -24.93 -20.35
N ASN A 68 11.69 -25.10 -19.29
CA ASN A 68 11.72 -24.23 -18.10
C ASN A 68 12.12 -22.80 -18.48
N ARG A 69 11.16 -22.02 -18.98
CA ARG A 69 11.37 -20.68 -19.54
C ARG A 69 10.55 -19.63 -18.80
N LEU A 70 11.22 -18.51 -18.55
CA LEU A 70 10.60 -17.26 -18.11
C LEU A 70 9.93 -16.57 -19.32
N ALA A 71 8.65 -16.22 -19.19
CA ALA A 71 7.94 -15.38 -20.15
C ALA A 71 7.92 -13.93 -19.67
N VAL A 72 8.20 -13.00 -20.58
CA VAL A 72 8.18 -11.56 -20.33
C VAL A 72 7.09 -10.94 -21.21
N ARG A 73 6.09 -10.33 -20.59
CA ARG A 73 4.97 -9.69 -21.29
C ARG A 73 5.04 -8.20 -21.08
N MET A 74 5.29 -7.45 -22.17
CA MET A 74 5.13 -6.01 -22.20
C MET A 74 3.76 -5.67 -22.81
N ALA A 75 3.00 -4.80 -22.15
CA ALA A 75 1.72 -4.32 -22.63
C ALA A 75 1.61 -2.81 -22.46
N SER A 76 0.97 -2.15 -23.42
CA SER A 76 0.72 -0.71 -23.36
C SER A 76 -0.47 -0.36 -22.47
N ASN A 77 -1.49 -1.21 -22.37
CA ASN A 77 -2.88 -0.90 -21.94
C ASN A 77 -3.73 -0.14 -22.96
N ALA A 78 -3.10 0.52 -23.94
CA ALA A 78 -3.80 1.31 -24.97
C ALA A 78 -3.93 0.55 -26.29
N GLY A 79 -5.08 0.71 -26.96
CA GLY A 79 -5.31 0.19 -28.31
C GLY A 79 -4.50 0.91 -29.41
N ASN A 80 -4.69 0.48 -30.66
CA ASN A 80 -4.17 1.14 -31.87
C ASN A 80 -2.64 1.35 -31.90
N ARG A 81 -1.87 0.41 -31.35
CA ARG A 81 -0.41 0.41 -31.40
C ARG A 81 0.12 -0.72 -32.28
N ASN A 82 1.02 -0.39 -33.21
CA ASN A 82 1.73 -1.35 -34.05
C ASN A 82 3.22 -1.50 -33.68
N ARG A 83 3.70 -0.73 -32.68
CA ARG A 83 5.05 -0.80 -32.11
C ARG A 83 4.99 -0.44 -30.62
N MET A 84 5.83 -1.09 -29.82
CA MET A 84 6.10 -0.76 -28.42
C MET A 84 7.61 -0.80 -28.19
N GLU A 85 8.12 0.17 -27.43
CA GLU A 85 9.52 0.22 -27.00
C GLU A 85 9.55 0.89 -25.63
N ASP A 86 10.15 0.23 -24.65
CA ASP A 86 10.26 0.74 -23.28
C ASP A 86 11.29 -0.06 -22.46
N LEU A 87 11.62 0.44 -21.28
CA LEU A 87 12.38 -0.32 -20.30
C LEU A 87 11.52 -1.47 -19.75
N SER A 88 11.99 -2.71 -19.94
CA SER A 88 11.23 -3.91 -19.61
C SER A 88 11.63 -4.55 -18.27
N LEU A 89 12.92 -4.89 -18.13
CA LEU A 89 13.45 -5.60 -16.98
C LEU A 89 14.71 -4.91 -16.45
N ALA A 90 14.95 -5.06 -15.15
CA ALA A 90 16.23 -4.76 -14.52
C ALA A 90 16.72 -5.98 -13.73
N ILE A 91 18.03 -6.26 -13.80
CA ILE A 91 18.64 -7.44 -13.18
C ILE A 91 19.87 -7.00 -12.41
N ALA A 92 20.02 -7.50 -11.19
CA ALA A 92 21.24 -7.40 -10.42
C ALA A 92 21.61 -8.77 -9.83
N GLY A 93 22.91 -9.05 -9.75
CA GLY A 93 23.44 -10.25 -9.12
C GLY A 93 24.59 -9.93 -8.16
N GLY A 94 24.72 -10.71 -7.09
CA GLY A 94 25.72 -10.49 -6.05
C GLY A 94 25.59 -11.44 -4.87
N SER A 95 26.44 -11.26 -3.85
CA SER A 95 26.46 -12.09 -2.64
C SER A 95 25.43 -11.69 -1.58
N ASP A 96 24.81 -10.52 -1.72
CA ASP A 96 23.80 -9.98 -0.81
C ASP A 96 22.46 -9.83 -1.58
N PRO A 97 21.41 -10.58 -1.22
CA PRO A 97 20.13 -10.55 -1.93
C PRO A 97 19.39 -9.20 -1.77
N TYR A 98 19.55 -8.51 -0.64
CA TYR A 98 18.89 -7.23 -0.38
C TYR A 98 19.53 -6.12 -1.19
N LEU A 99 20.87 -6.11 -1.26
CA LEU A 99 21.61 -5.20 -2.12
C LEU A 99 21.36 -5.47 -3.61
N CYS A 100 21.10 -6.72 -4.01
CA CYS A 100 20.64 -7.03 -5.36
C CYS A 100 19.30 -6.37 -5.67
N CYS A 101 18.33 -6.46 -4.75
CA CYS A 101 17.03 -5.79 -4.92
C CYS A 101 17.19 -4.27 -5.05
N GLU A 102 17.97 -3.63 -4.16
CA GLU A 102 18.25 -2.18 -4.23
C GLU A 102 18.92 -1.80 -5.55
N ARG A 103 19.97 -2.52 -5.97
CA ARG A 103 20.73 -2.22 -7.20
C ARG A 103 19.88 -2.36 -8.46
N ALA A 104 19.01 -3.38 -8.52
CA ALA A 104 18.11 -3.55 -9.66
C ALA A 104 17.11 -2.38 -9.76
N VAL A 105 16.52 -1.95 -8.63
CA VAL A 105 15.63 -0.77 -8.59
C VAL A 105 16.39 0.49 -8.96
N GLN A 106 17.58 0.72 -8.38
CA GLN A 106 18.41 1.88 -8.67
C GLN A 106 18.79 1.96 -10.16
N ALA A 107 19.15 0.83 -10.78
CA ALA A 107 19.47 0.79 -12.20
C ALA A 107 18.25 1.16 -13.07
N ALA A 108 17.07 0.61 -12.76
CA ALA A 108 15.84 0.94 -13.48
C ALA A 108 15.46 2.42 -13.32
N LEU A 109 15.44 2.95 -12.09
CA LEU A 109 15.14 4.35 -11.82
C LEU A 109 16.14 5.29 -12.49
N GLY A 110 17.44 4.95 -12.49
CA GLY A 110 18.47 5.72 -13.17
C GLY A 110 18.23 5.81 -14.67
N ARG A 111 17.80 4.71 -15.30
CA ARG A 111 17.45 4.70 -16.73
C ARG A 111 16.18 5.47 -17.07
N LEU A 112 15.21 5.50 -16.15
CA LEU A 112 13.97 6.27 -16.31
C LEU A 112 14.09 7.75 -15.91
N GLY A 113 15.27 8.20 -15.43
CA GLY A 113 15.45 9.56 -14.92
C GLY A 113 14.69 9.84 -13.61
N ARG A 114 14.43 8.80 -12.81
CA ARG A 114 13.58 8.82 -11.60
C ARG A 114 14.36 8.47 -10.32
N SER A 115 15.67 8.71 -10.28
CA SER A 115 16.54 8.31 -9.15
C SER A 115 16.10 8.86 -7.78
N SER A 116 15.37 9.98 -7.74
CA SER A 116 14.80 10.54 -6.51
C SER A 116 13.73 9.65 -5.87
N MET A 117 13.19 8.66 -6.60
CA MET A 117 12.08 7.82 -6.11
C MET A 117 12.49 6.70 -5.16
N LEU A 118 13.79 6.48 -4.92
CA LEU A 118 14.25 5.55 -3.88
C LEU A 118 13.79 6.01 -2.49
N ARG A 119 13.40 5.07 -1.62
CA ARG A 119 12.95 5.33 -0.25
C ARG A 119 13.93 6.20 0.53
N LYS A 120 15.24 5.93 0.39
CA LYS A 120 16.32 6.68 1.06
C LYS A 120 16.38 8.17 0.72
N ASN A 121 15.73 8.57 -0.37
CA ASN A 121 15.63 9.98 -0.80
C ASN A 121 14.31 10.63 -0.36
N ARG A 122 13.46 9.90 0.36
CA ARG A 122 12.17 10.37 0.88
C ARG A 122 12.28 10.63 2.38
N LYS A 123 11.35 11.43 2.91
CA LYS A 123 11.20 11.69 4.34
C LYS A 123 9.99 10.93 4.88
N PHE A 124 10.17 10.15 5.93
CA PHE A 124 9.04 9.57 6.64
C PHE A 124 8.18 10.69 7.27
N PRO A 125 6.84 10.69 7.11
CA PRO A 125 6.02 11.78 7.63
C PRO A 125 6.01 11.83 9.15
N GLU A 126 6.38 12.97 9.73
CA GLU A 126 6.50 13.16 11.19
C GLU A 126 5.21 12.84 11.95
N LYS A 127 4.05 13.15 11.37
CA LYS A 127 2.74 12.85 11.95
C LYS A 127 2.56 11.36 12.23
N LEU A 128 3.11 10.51 11.37
CA LEU A 128 3.02 9.05 11.44
C LEU A 128 4.09 8.41 12.35
N GLU A 129 4.94 9.22 13.00
CA GLU A 129 5.84 8.76 14.06
C GLU A 129 5.09 8.45 15.36
N PHE A 130 3.87 8.98 15.50
CA PHE A 130 3.05 8.80 16.68
C PHE A 130 1.96 7.75 16.45
N PHE A 131 1.41 7.26 17.55
CA PHE A 131 0.34 6.27 17.55
C PHE A 131 -0.99 6.87 17.11
N GLY A 132 -1.66 6.16 16.21
CA GLY A 132 -2.93 6.58 15.64
C GLY A 132 -4.08 5.62 15.85
N TRP A 133 -5.25 6.06 15.40
CA TRP A 133 -6.44 5.22 15.28
C TRP A 133 -7.14 5.49 13.94
N CYS A 134 -7.60 4.42 13.30
CA CYS A 134 -8.34 4.43 12.05
C CYS A 134 -9.78 3.95 12.29
N THR A 135 -10.76 4.60 11.67
CA THR A 135 -12.19 4.31 11.91
C THR A 135 -12.73 3.11 11.11
N TRP A 136 -11.97 2.53 10.17
CA TRP A 136 -12.47 1.54 9.20
C TRP A 136 -13.16 0.36 9.87
N ASP A 137 -12.48 -0.49 10.64
CA ASP A 137 -13.12 -1.66 11.24
C ASP A 137 -13.93 -1.35 12.50
N ALA A 138 -13.72 -0.14 13.05
CA ALA A 138 -14.51 0.35 14.16
C ALA A 138 -15.97 0.61 13.77
N PHE A 139 -16.22 1.10 12.54
CA PHE A 139 -17.57 1.48 12.10
C PHE A 139 -17.94 1.10 10.67
N TYR A 140 -16.97 0.76 9.83
CA TYR A 140 -17.09 0.69 8.37
C TYR A 140 -17.82 1.94 7.84
N HIS A 141 -18.78 1.76 6.94
CA HIS A 141 -19.60 2.85 6.40
C HIS A 141 -20.54 3.52 7.43
N ARG A 142 -20.52 3.13 8.71
CA ARG A 142 -21.34 3.74 9.77
C ARG A 142 -20.57 4.75 10.63
N VAL A 143 -19.35 5.12 10.24
CA VAL A 143 -18.59 6.16 10.95
C VAL A 143 -19.42 7.44 11.05
N SER A 144 -19.50 8.00 12.24
CA SER A 144 -20.26 9.20 12.54
C SER A 144 -19.50 10.07 13.52
N HIS A 145 -19.88 11.36 13.60
CA HIS A 145 -19.32 12.26 14.59
C HIS A 145 -19.47 11.69 16.02
N GLU A 146 -20.65 11.18 16.36
CA GLU A 146 -20.93 10.63 17.70
C GLU A 146 -20.04 9.42 18.01
N GLY A 147 -19.97 8.43 17.11
CA GLY A 147 -19.16 7.23 17.30
C GLY A 147 -17.67 7.55 17.46
N VAL A 148 -17.16 8.51 16.68
CA VAL A 148 -15.79 9.01 16.83
C VAL A 148 -15.55 9.58 18.23
N MET A 149 -16.45 10.44 18.74
CA MET A 149 -16.29 11.02 20.08
C MET A 149 -16.44 9.98 21.19
N GLU A 150 -17.29 8.96 21.02
CA GLU A 150 -17.37 7.83 21.93
C GLU A 150 -16.05 7.05 22.02
N LYS A 151 -15.39 6.81 20.88
CA LYS A 151 -14.06 6.23 20.88
C LYS A 151 -13.05 7.11 21.60
N MET A 152 -13.07 8.42 21.38
CA MET A 152 -12.13 9.32 22.06
C MET A 152 -12.35 9.35 23.59
N LYS A 153 -13.60 9.22 24.07
CA LYS A 153 -13.90 9.02 25.50
C LYS A 153 -13.20 7.77 26.05
N GLU A 154 -13.27 6.66 25.30
CA GLU A 154 -12.61 5.41 25.67
C GLU A 154 -11.08 5.58 25.77
N PHE A 155 -10.44 6.17 24.75
CA PHE A 155 -8.99 6.38 24.77
C PHE A 155 -8.55 7.26 25.95
N ARG A 156 -9.30 8.32 26.24
CA ARG A 156 -9.05 9.18 27.42
C ARG A 156 -9.18 8.39 28.72
N ALA A 157 -10.25 7.61 28.88
CA ALA A 157 -10.47 6.79 30.08
C ALA A 157 -9.36 5.75 30.27
N LYS A 158 -8.87 5.16 29.17
CA LYS A 158 -7.76 4.19 29.15
C LYS A 158 -6.38 4.84 29.18
N GLN A 159 -6.30 6.17 29.22
CA GLN A 159 -5.07 6.97 29.20
C GLN A 159 -4.13 6.57 28.05
N LEU A 160 -4.68 6.39 26.84
CA LEU A 160 -3.93 6.10 25.63
C LEU A 160 -3.74 7.38 24.81
N PRO A 161 -2.48 7.79 24.53
CA PRO A 161 -2.20 9.01 23.77
C PRO A 161 -2.34 8.75 22.26
N VAL A 162 -3.58 8.81 21.75
CA VAL A 162 -3.85 8.80 20.31
C VAL A 162 -3.55 10.17 19.73
N LYS A 163 -2.50 10.27 18.90
CA LYS A 163 -2.00 11.55 18.38
C LYS A 163 -2.51 11.90 17.01
N TRP A 164 -2.99 10.91 16.28
CA TRP A 164 -3.72 11.18 15.05
C TRP A 164 -4.91 10.25 14.87
N VAL A 165 -5.94 10.75 14.20
CA VAL A 165 -7.15 10.00 13.86
C VAL A 165 -7.32 10.03 12.34
N LEU A 166 -7.51 8.86 11.74
CA LEU A 166 -7.86 8.71 10.33
C LEU A 166 -9.36 8.36 10.23
N LEU A 167 -10.14 9.29 9.68
CA LEU A 167 -11.53 9.05 9.30
C LEU A 167 -11.53 8.29 7.97
N ASP A 168 -11.66 6.97 8.05
CA ASP A 168 -11.65 6.05 6.91
C ASP A 168 -13.00 6.01 6.17
N ASP A 169 -13.13 5.18 5.12
CA ASP A 169 -14.32 5.13 4.26
C ASP A 169 -15.62 5.01 5.08
N GLY A 170 -16.61 5.82 4.70
CA GLY A 170 -17.83 6.05 5.45
C GLY A 170 -18.06 7.51 5.86
N TRP A 171 -17.09 8.42 5.77
CA TRP A 171 -17.34 9.83 6.13
C TRP A 171 -17.89 10.68 4.98
N LEU A 172 -17.61 10.27 3.74
CA LEU A 172 -17.92 11.02 2.51
C LEU A 172 -19.42 11.22 2.31
N ASP A 173 -19.79 12.37 1.72
CA ASP A 173 -21.09 12.54 1.04
C ASP A 173 -21.06 11.81 -0.31
N ALA A 174 -21.58 10.59 -0.33
CA ALA A 174 -21.49 9.67 -1.47
C ALA A 174 -22.75 8.80 -1.60
N ASP A 175 -23.05 8.38 -2.83
CA ASP A 175 -23.99 7.29 -3.10
C ASP A 175 -23.22 5.98 -2.92
N TYR A 176 -23.43 5.30 -1.78
CA TYR A 176 -22.69 4.08 -1.43
C TYR A 176 -23.09 2.86 -2.27
N ASP A 177 -24.28 2.85 -2.86
CA ASP A 177 -24.75 1.77 -3.72
C ASP A 177 -24.12 1.87 -5.11
N LYS A 178 -24.14 3.07 -5.70
CA LYS A 178 -23.48 3.34 -7.00
C LYS A 178 -21.98 3.57 -6.88
N LYS A 179 -21.51 3.79 -5.65
CA LYS A 179 -20.13 4.10 -5.29
C LYS A 179 -19.58 5.35 -5.97
N VAL A 180 -20.37 6.42 -6.01
CA VAL A 180 -19.96 7.71 -6.59
C VAL A 180 -19.99 8.84 -5.57
N LEU A 181 -19.05 9.78 -5.69
CA LEU A 181 -18.94 10.95 -4.81
C LEU A 181 -20.01 12.00 -5.17
N ILE A 182 -20.71 12.54 -4.18
CA ILE A 182 -21.74 13.58 -4.34
C ILE A 182 -21.19 14.95 -3.91
N GLY A 183 -20.52 15.01 -2.76
CA GLY A 183 -20.02 16.25 -2.15
C GLY A 183 -18.57 16.15 -1.69
N LEU A 184 -17.92 17.30 -1.50
CA LEU A 184 -16.53 17.36 -1.01
C LEU A 184 -16.42 17.37 0.53
N ASP A 185 -17.53 17.68 1.22
CA ASP A 185 -17.64 17.67 2.69
C ASP A 185 -18.15 16.30 3.17
N ALA A 186 -18.18 16.11 4.49
CA ALA A 186 -18.77 14.93 5.09
C ALA A 186 -20.29 14.90 4.91
N ASP A 187 -20.83 13.68 4.85
CA ASP A 187 -22.27 13.44 4.90
C ASP A 187 -22.90 14.14 6.12
N ARG A 188 -23.96 14.92 5.88
CA ARG A 188 -24.58 15.78 6.89
C ARG A 188 -25.45 15.02 7.88
N GLU A 189 -25.90 13.82 7.54
CA GLU A 189 -26.63 12.97 8.48
C GLU A 189 -25.69 12.45 9.57
N ARG A 190 -24.55 11.87 9.19
CA ARG A 190 -23.54 11.32 10.12
C ARG A 190 -22.63 12.38 10.73
N PHE A 191 -22.46 13.52 10.06
CA PHE A 191 -21.67 14.67 10.50
C PHE A 191 -22.49 15.97 10.42
N PRO A 192 -23.40 16.25 11.37
CA PRO A 192 -24.30 17.41 11.30
C PRO A 192 -23.60 18.77 11.16
N LYS A 193 -22.41 18.91 11.74
CA LYS A 193 -21.57 20.12 11.66
C LYS A 193 -20.52 20.06 10.53
N GLY A 194 -20.69 19.14 9.59
CA GLY A 194 -19.72 18.83 8.54
C GLY A 194 -18.40 18.27 9.09
N LEU A 195 -17.46 18.01 8.19
CA LEU A 195 -16.15 17.48 8.55
C LEU A 195 -15.39 18.43 9.49
N LYS A 196 -15.47 19.74 9.22
CA LYS A 196 -14.85 20.80 10.04
C LYS A 196 -15.24 20.70 11.51
N GLY A 197 -16.52 20.45 11.80
CA GLY A 197 -17.01 20.34 13.18
C GLY A 197 -16.37 19.17 13.93
N CYS A 198 -16.28 18.00 13.27
CA CYS A 198 -15.62 16.81 13.82
C CYS A 198 -14.12 17.05 14.06
N VAL A 199 -13.41 17.56 13.06
CA VAL A 199 -11.97 17.83 13.13
C VAL A 199 -11.65 18.84 14.24
N LYS A 200 -12.43 19.92 14.34
CA LYS A 200 -12.26 20.93 15.39
C LYS A 200 -12.39 20.31 16.77
N GLU A 201 -13.40 19.47 17.00
CA GLU A 201 -13.59 18.81 18.29
C GLU A 201 -12.47 17.82 18.63
N LEU A 202 -12.03 17.00 17.66
CA LEU A 202 -10.87 16.11 17.83
C LEU A 202 -9.62 16.86 18.30
N LYS A 203 -9.33 18.00 17.68
CA LYS A 203 -8.15 18.81 17.99
C LYS A 203 -8.27 19.55 19.32
N GLU A 204 -9.35 20.32 19.50
CA GLU A 204 -9.49 21.25 20.62
C GLU A 204 -9.95 20.55 21.91
N THR A 205 -10.78 19.51 21.80
CA THR A 205 -11.35 18.82 22.98
C THR A 205 -10.58 17.55 23.31
N TRP A 206 -10.11 16.81 22.30
CA TRP A 206 -9.49 15.49 22.48
C TRP A 206 -7.97 15.47 22.35
N ASN A 207 -7.33 16.62 22.11
CA ASN A 207 -5.88 16.78 21.98
C ASN A 207 -5.26 15.83 20.93
N VAL A 208 -6.00 15.62 19.84
CA VAL A 208 -5.48 14.93 18.65
C VAL A 208 -4.65 15.93 17.85
N ASP A 209 -3.37 15.65 17.65
CA ASP A 209 -2.43 16.56 16.99
C ASP A 209 -2.66 16.62 15.47
N SER A 210 -3.16 15.54 14.86
CA SER A 210 -3.42 15.49 13.41
C SER A 210 -4.67 14.68 13.06
N VAL A 211 -5.48 15.18 12.13
CA VAL A 211 -6.65 14.44 11.62
C VAL A 211 -6.51 14.22 10.13
N GLY A 212 -6.64 12.96 9.71
CA GLY A 212 -6.62 12.56 8.31
C GLY A 212 -7.97 12.05 7.85
N VAL A 213 -8.15 12.01 6.53
CA VAL A 213 -9.32 11.40 5.89
C VAL A 213 -8.90 10.42 4.80
N TRP A 214 -9.73 9.41 4.60
CA TRP A 214 -9.64 8.50 3.46
C TRP A 214 -10.40 9.05 2.26
N HIS A 215 -9.89 8.84 1.04
CA HIS A 215 -10.70 8.92 -0.18
C HIS A 215 -10.17 7.96 -1.25
N ALA A 216 -10.99 7.57 -2.23
CA ALA A 216 -10.51 6.83 -3.38
C ALA A 216 -9.78 7.77 -4.36
N VAL A 217 -8.80 7.25 -5.11
CA VAL A 217 -8.05 8.01 -6.12
C VAL A 217 -8.97 8.58 -7.21
N MET A 218 -10.10 7.94 -7.47
CA MET A 218 -11.07 8.30 -8.50
C MET A 218 -12.12 9.32 -8.04
N GLY A 219 -12.04 9.81 -6.80
CA GLY A 219 -13.15 10.52 -6.13
C GLY A 219 -13.78 9.59 -5.09
N TYR A 220 -14.74 8.79 -5.52
CA TYR A 220 -15.12 7.54 -4.83
C TYR A 220 -14.91 6.34 -5.78
N TRP A 221 -15.24 5.11 -5.37
CA TRP A 221 -14.81 3.90 -6.09
C TRP A 221 -15.17 3.86 -7.59
N ASN A 222 -16.29 4.47 -8.00
CA ASN A 222 -16.76 4.56 -9.39
C ASN A 222 -16.72 5.99 -9.96
N GLY A 223 -16.06 6.94 -9.29
CA GLY A 223 -15.96 8.32 -9.76
C GLY A 223 -16.91 9.29 -9.05
N LEU A 224 -17.33 10.32 -9.79
CA LEU A 224 -18.26 11.35 -9.32
C LEU A 224 -19.69 11.10 -9.82
N ALA A 225 -20.68 11.46 -9.01
CA ALA A 225 -22.09 11.45 -9.42
C ALA A 225 -22.33 12.57 -10.44
N GLY A 226 -22.99 12.27 -11.56
CA GLY A 226 -23.38 13.28 -12.55
C GLY A 226 -24.26 14.37 -11.94
N GLU A 227 -24.07 15.62 -12.39
CA GLU A 227 -24.83 16.80 -11.93
C GLU A 227 -24.75 17.08 -10.41
N SER A 228 -23.79 16.45 -9.71
CA SER A 228 -23.57 16.66 -8.28
C SER A 228 -22.71 17.91 -7.99
N PRO A 229 -22.75 18.43 -6.76
CA PRO A 229 -21.83 19.49 -6.33
C PRO A 229 -20.35 19.14 -6.53
N ALA A 230 -19.96 17.88 -6.28
CA ALA A 230 -18.59 17.41 -6.51
C ALA A 230 -18.25 17.43 -8.00
N ALA A 231 -19.14 16.95 -8.88
CA ALA A 231 -18.90 16.94 -10.32
C ALA A 231 -18.72 18.35 -10.89
N GLU A 232 -19.54 19.32 -10.47
CA GLU A 232 -19.37 20.70 -10.95
C GLU A 232 -18.09 21.34 -10.41
N THR A 233 -17.77 21.12 -9.13
CA THR A 233 -16.58 21.71 -8.49
C THR A 233 -15.29 21.14 -9.06
N LEU A 234 -15.24 19.84 -9.34
CA LEU A 234 -14.03 19.14 -9.80
C LEU A 234 -13.91 19.05 -11.33
N LYS A 235 -14.92 19.53 -12.07
CA LYS A 235 -15.07 19.41 -13.53
C LYS A 235 -13.81 19.69 -14.32
N ALA A 236 -13.06 20.73 -13.94
CA ALA A 236 -11.86 21.19 -14.65
C ALA A 236 -10.72 20.14 -14.67
N GLY A 237 -10.70 19.22 -13.70
CA GLY A 237 -9.71 18.16 -13.56
C GLY A 237 -10.24 16.77 -13.91
N THR A 238 -11.45 16.64 -14.46
CA THR A 238 -12.08 15.34 -14.75
C THR A 238 -12.26 15.07 -16.24
N ARG A 239 -12.41 13.78 -16.56
CA ARG A 239 -12.83 13.24 -17.86
C ARG A 239 -14.08 12.37 -17.68
N VAL A 240 -15.00 12.44 -18.63
CA VAL A 240 -16.08 11.47 -18.76
C VAL A 240 -15.60 10.31 -19.64
N LEU A 241 -15.61 9.10 -19.10
CA LEU A 241 -15.23 7.88 -19.81
C LEU A 241 -16.37 7.38 -20.73
N PRO A 242 -16.09 6.51 -21.72
CA PRO A 242 -17.12 5.93 -22.59
C PRO A 242 -18.22 5.15 -21.86
N ASP A 243 -17.93 4.63 -20.67
CA ASP A 243 -18.89 3.93 -19.80
C ASP A 243 -19.72 4.88 -18.91
N GLY A 244 -19.52 6.20 -19.05
CA GLY A 244 -20.25 7.24 -18.33
C GLY A 244 -19.63 7.65 -16.98
N ARG A 245 -18.58 6.96 -16.50
CA ARG A 245 -17.91 7.37 -15.25
C ARG A 245 -17.18 8.70 -15.41
N ILE A 246 -17.20 9.51 -14.36
CA ILE A 246 -16.51 10.80 -14.28
C ILE A 246 -15.30 10.64 -13.35
N LEU A 247 -14.09 10.61 -13.91
CA LEU A 247 -12.85 10.29 -13.20
C LEU A 247 -11.81 11.43 -13.34
N PRO A 248 -10.77 11.52 -12.49
CA PRO A 248 -9.70 12.48 -12.67
C PRO A 248 -8.97 12.27 -14.00
N ASP A 249 -8.74 13.31 -14.79
CA ASP A 249 -8.10 13.14 -16.11
C ASP A 249 -6.58 12.97 -15.96
N PRO A 250 -5.96 11.90 -16.51
CA PRO A 250 -4.51 11.71 -16.47
C PRO A 250 -3.71 12.71 -17.33
N GLU A 251 -4.38 13.52 -18.17
CA GLU A 251 -3.73 14.58 -18.93
C GLU A 251 -2.98 15.55 -18.00
N ALA A 252 -1.82 16.03 -18.48
CA ALA A 252 -0.91 16.86 -17.70
C ALA A 252 -1.63 18.04 -17.02
N GLY A 253 -1.49 18.12 -15.70
CA GLY A 253 -2.08 19.19 -14.88
C GLY A 253 -3.55 18.97 -14.49
N LYS A 254 -4.31 18.14 -15.20
CA LYS A 254 -5.74 17.93 -14.90
C LYS A 254 -5.96 17.15 -13.61
N ALA A 255 -5.25 16.03 -13.43
CA ALA A 255 -5.26 15.28 -12.19
C ALA A 255 -4.82 16.15 -11.00
N PHE A 256 -3.82 17.03 -11.20
CA PHE A 256 -3.42 17.99 -10.17
C PHE A 256 -4.57 18.93 -9.81
N THR A 257 -5.22 19.56 -10.80
CA THR A 257 -6.39 20.43 -10.56
C THR A 257 -7.50 19.70 -9.80
N PHE A 258 -7.77 18.44 -10.13
CA PHE A 258 -8.74 17.60 -9.41
C PHE A 258 -8.38 17.48 -7.92
N PHE A 259 -7.18 16.97 -7.62
CA PHE A 259 -6.76 16.73 -6.24
C PHE A 259 -6.54 18.03 -5.47
N GLU A 260 -5.93 19.04 -6.10
CA GLU A 260 -5.68 20.35 -5.50
C GLU A 260 -6.99 20.98 -5.04
N THR A 261 -8.02 20.97 -5.89
CA THR A 261 -9.31 21.58 -5.56
C THR A 261 -9.91 20.94 -4.30
N TRP A 262 -9.87 19.62 -4.21
CA TRP A 262 -10.41 18.90 -3.05
C TRP A 262 -9.50 19.03 -1.81
N HIS A 263 -8.21 18.81 -1.95
CA HIS A 263 -7.24 18.85 -0.84
C HIS A 263 -7.10 20.25 -0.25
N LYS A 264 -7.21 21.30 -1.07
CA LYS A 264 -7.28 22.69 -0.62
C LYS A 264 -8.48 22.92 0.29
N TYR A 265 -9.65 22.39 -0.08
CA TYR A 265 -10.86 22.46 0.74
C TYR A 265 -10.67 21.69 2.06
N LEU A 266 -10.20 20.43 1.98
CA LEU A 266 -9.95 19.61 3.17
C LEU A 266 -8.97 20.28 4.14
N LYS A 267 -7.87 20.85 3.63
CA LYS A 267 -6.87 21.53 4.44
C LYS A 267 -7.40 22.84 5.03
N ASN A 268 -7.89 23.74 4.18
CA ASN A 268 -8.13 25.13 4.58
C ASN A 268 -9.53 25.36 5.18
N CYS A 269 -10.51 24.53 4.81
CA CYS A 269 -11.88 24.65 5.31
C CYS A 269 -12.18 23.66 6.43
N CYS A 270 -11.66 22.43 6.33
CA CYS A 270 -11.96 21.37 7.30
C CYS A 270 -10.85 21.16 8.33
N GLY A 271 -9.62 21.60 8.06
CA GLY A 271 -8.49 21.46 8.97
C GLY A 271 -7.82 20.09 8.95
N ILE A 272 -7.93 19.35 7.84
CA ILE A 272 -7.27 18.04 7.64
C ILE A 272 -5.75 18.20 7.52
N ASP A 273 -5.00 17.21 7.97
CA ASP A 273 -3.54 17.24 8.04
C ASP A 273 -2.83 16.20 7.16
N PHE A 274 -3.53 15.14 6.78
CA PHE A 274 -3.02 14.09 5.89
C PHE A 274 -4.17 13.32 5.22
N VAL A 275 -3.86 12.49 4.23
CA VAL A 275 -4.85 11.66 3.54
C VAL A 275 -4.40 10.20 3.44
N LYS A 276 -5.36 9.26 3.48
CA LYS A 276 -5.17 7.89 2.98
C LYS A 276 -5.87 7.80 1.63
N VAL A 277 -5.18 7.37 0.58
CA VAL A 277 -5.75 7.38 -0.78
C VAL A 277 -5.73 6.02 -1.40
N ASP A 278 -6.92 5.54 -1.75
CA ASP A 278 -7.17 4.15 -2.07
C ASP A 278 -7.53 3.87 -3.52
N GLY A 279 -7.55 2.59 -3.90
CA GLY A 279 -7.87 2.14 -5.24
C GLY A 279 -6.89 2.61 -6.32
N GLN A 280 -5.64 2.92 -5.96
CA GLN A 280 -4.67 3.50 -6.90
C GLN A 280 -4.41 2.59 -8.12
N SER A 281 -4.27 1.28 -7.89
CA SER A 281 -4.07 0.31 -8.96
C SER A 281 -5.31 0.07 -9.84
N ALA A 282 -6.46 0.64 -9.49
CA ALA A 282 -7.62 0.63 -10.36
C ALA A 282 -7.51 1.65 -11.51
N VAL A 283 -6.56 2.60 -11.46
CA VAL A 283 -6.33 3.56 -12.55
C VAL A 283 -6.13 2.83 -13.87
N SER A 284 -5.26 1.82 -13.93
CA SER A 284 -5.00 1.11 -15.19
C SER A 284 -6.20 0.33 -15.70
N LEU A 285 -7.06 -0.16 -14.81
CA LEU A 285 -8.32 -0.81 -15.18
C LEU A 285 -9.32 0.20 -15.73
N ALA A 286 -9.43 1.37 -15.13
CA ALA A 286 -10.36 2.41 -15.54
C ALA A 286 -10.04 3.00 -16.92
N TYR A 287 -8.75 3.17 -17.24
CA TYR A 287 -8.30 3.69 -18.53
C TYR A 287 -7.93 2.59 -19.53
N GLY A 288 -8.31 1.33 -19.27
CA GLY A 288 -8.05 0.19 -20.13
C GLY A 288 -8.53 0.43 -21.57
N GLY A 289 -7.64 0.20 -22.54
CA GLY A 289 -7.88 0.43 -23.97
C GLY A 289 -7.74 1.88 -24.42
N MET A 290 -7.75 2.85 -23.50
CA MET A 290 -7.75 4.29 -23.80
C MET A 290 -6.39 4.94 -23.57
N GLU A 291 -5.75 4.67 -22.43
CA GLU A 291 -4.49 5.28 -22.03
C GLU A 291 -3.45 4.20 -21.76
N THR A 292 -2.17 4.58 -21.84
CA THR A 292 -1.10 3.65 -21.51
C THR A 292 -0.99 3.44 -20.00
N TYR A 293 -0.43 2.31 -19.56
CA TYR A 293 -0.15 2.07 -18.14
C TYR A 293 0.67 3.21 -17.54
N GLY A 294 1.74 3.57 -18.25
CA GLY A 294 2.68 4.61 -17.83
C GLY A 294 2.04 5.99 -17.84
N HIS A 295 1.37 6.40 -18.92
CA HIS A 295 0.75 7.73 -19.03
C HIS A 295 -0.34 7.94 -17.98
N ALA A 296 -1.30 7.00 -17.87
CA ALA A 296 -2.40 7.11 -16.92
C ALA A 296 -1.89 7.19 -15.47
N SER A 297 -1.04 6.25 -15.08
CA SER A 297 -0.52 6.19 -13.71
C SER A 297 0.39 7.36 -13.41
N CYS A 298 1.27 7.78 -14.33
CA CYS A 298 2.13 8.94 -14.19
C CYS A 298 1.35 10.24 -14.00
N GLY A 299 0.33 10.49 -14.81
CA GLY A 299 -0.53 11.68 -14.70
C GLY A 299 -1.24 11.75 -13.35
N ILE A 300 -1.92 10.67 -12.97
CA ILE A 300 -2.67 10.58 -11.71
C ILE A 300 -1.75 10.66 -10.50
N GLN A 301 -0.68 9.85 -10.46
CA GLN A 301 0.25 9.82 -9.33
C GLN A 301 0.98 11.15 -9.15
N LYS A 302 1.41 11.82 -10.24
CA LYS A 302 2.00 13.16 -10.17
C LYS A 302 1.01 14.18 -9.61
N GLY A 303 -0.23 14.21 -10.11
CA GLY A 303 -1.26 15.12 -9.63
C GLY A 303 -1.57 14.93 -8.15
N LEU A 304 -1.78 13.67 -7.73
CA LEU A 304 -2.07 13.32 -6.35
C LEU A 304 -0.94 13.72 -5.40
N ASN A 305 0.31 13.36 -5.76
CA ASN A 305 1.47 13.61 -4.92
C ASN A 305 1.82 15.10 -4.85
N ALA A 306 1.67 15.84 -5.95
CA ALA A 306 1.88 17.30 -5.93
C ALA A 306 0.86 18.00 -5.03
N SER A 307 -0.41 17.61 -5.09
CA SER A 307 -1.44 18.12 -4.19
C SER A 307 -1.14 17.78 -2.73
N ALA A 308 -0.81 16.51 -2.44
CA ALA A 308 -0.47 16.09 -1.08
C ALA A 308 0.78 16.81 -0.52
N ALA A 309 1.77 17.09 -1.37
CA ALA A 309 2.94 17.89 -1.00
C ALA A 309 2.56 19.32 -0.59
N LEU A 310 1.67 19.98 -1.35
CA LEU A 310 1.23 21.35 -1.08
C LEU A 310 0.41 21.49 0.21
N TYR A 311 -0.51 20.55 0.47
CA TYR A 311 -1.51 20.72 1.54
C TYR A 311 -1.22 19.91 2.81
N PHE A 312 -0.45 18.83 2.71
CA PHE A 312 -0.28 17.85 3.79
C PHE A 312 1.18 17.57 4.15
N ASP A 313 2.13 18.38 3.67
CA ASP A 313 3.58 18.12 3.82
C ASP A 313 3.94 16.72 3.33
N ASN A 314 3.31 16.32 2.21
CA ASN A 314 3.47 15.02 1.55
C ASN A 314 3.13 13.83 2.49
N CYS A 315 2.37 14.07 3.56
CA CYS A 315 1.83 13.05 4.45
C CYS A 315 0.60 12.41 3.78
N ILE A 316 0.84 11.28 3.12
CA ILE A 316 -0.17 10.45 2.47
C ILE A 316 0.15 8.98 2.70
N ILE A 317 -0.86 8.21 3.06
CA ILE A 317 -0.82 6.75 3.09
C ILE A 317 -1.38 6.24 1.76
N ASN A 318 -0.51 5.73 0.89
CA ASN A 318 -0.94 5.18 -0.39
C ASN A 318 -1.50 3.78 -0.22
N CYS A 319 -2.70 3.53 -0.72
CA CYS A 319 -3.45 2.31 -0.47
C CYS A 319 -3.91 1.68 -1.80
N MET A 320 -3.96 0.34 -1.83
CA MET A 320 -4.19 -0.45 -3.05
C MET A 320 -3.35 0.03 -4.25
N GLY A 321 -2.09 0.40 -4.01
CA GLY A 321 -1.21 1.05 -4.99
C GLY A 321 0.08 0.30 -5.24
N MET A 322 0.01 -1.04 -5.20
CA MET A 322 1.16 -1.93 -5.35
C MET A 322 1.39 -2.39 -6.79
N ALA A 323 0.50 -2.06 -7.74
CA ALA A 323 0.73 -2.37 -9.14
C ALA A 323 2.01 -1.68 -9.64
N GLY A 324 2.69 -2.29 -10.61
CA GLY A 324 3.99 -1.81 -11.07
C GLY A 324 3.87 -0.41 -11.64
N GLU A 325 2.80 -0.16 -12.39
CA GLU A 325 2.49 1.15 -12.96
C GLU A 325 2.31 2.25 -11.92
N ASP A 326 1.85 1.95 -10.70
CA ASP A 326 1.80 2.95 -9.61
C ASP A 326 3.18 3.15 -8.97
N MET A 327 3.83 2.05 -8.60
CA MET A 327 5.11 2.05 -7.87
C MET A 327 6.20 2.79 -8.66
N TRP A 328 6.31 2.51 -9.97
CA TRP A 328 7.30 3.13 -10.83
C TRP A 328 6.97 4.60 -11.17
N ASN A 329 5.76 5.09 -10.87
CA ASN A 329 5.30 6.44 -11.23
C ASN A 329 4.94 7.36 -10.04
N ARG A 330 5.10 6.92 -8.78
CA ARG A 330 4.81 7.72 -7.57
C ARG A 330 6.00 8.61 -7.13
N PRO A 331 5.96 9.93 -7.38
CA PRO A 331 7.17 10.74 -7.35
C PRO A 331 7.70 11.08 -5.96
N SER A 332 6.86 11.34 -4.95
CA SER A 332 7.32 11.95 -3.68
C SER A 332 6.84 11.29 -2.40
N SER A 333 5.62 10.75 -2.33
CA SER A 333 5.10 10.19 -1.07
C SER A 333 5.87 8.98 -0.56
N ALA A 334 5.96 8.87 0.76
CA ALA A 334 6.93 7.98 1.41
C ALA A 334 6.33 6.69 1.98
N VAL A 335 5.01 6.62 2.14
CA VAL A 335 4.32 5.53 2.82
C VAL A 335 3.31 4.88 1.89
N ALA A 336 3.34 3.55 1.80
CA ALA A 336 2.38 2.78 1.02
C ALA A 336 2.04 1.46 1.70
N ARG A 337 0.76 1.08 1.68
CA ARG A 337 0.31 -0.23 2.15
C ARG A 337 0.97 -1.34 1.34
N SER A 338 1.56 -2.32 2.04
CA SER A 338 2.36 -3.41 1.46
C SER A 338 1.70 -4.79 1.49
N SER A 339 0.40 -4.86 1.78
CA SER A 339 -0.38 -6.11 1.92
C SER A 339 -1.82 -5.90 1.46
N ASP A 340 -2.62 -6.97 1.49
CA ASP A 340 -4.08 -6.86 1.54
C ASP A 340 -4.56 -6.31 2.91
N ASP A 341 -5.87 -6.10 3.07
CA ASP A 341 -6.46 -5.76 4.37
C ASP A 341 -6.13 -6.85 5.40
N PHE A 342 -5.66 -6.46 6.58
CA PHE A 342 -5.66 -7.37 7.72
C PHE A 342 -7.10 -7.54 8.23
N VAL A 343 -7.71 -8.68 7.90
CA VAL A 343 -9.11 -8.96 8.27
C VAL A 343 -9.15 -9.74 9.60
N PRO A 344 -9.56 -9.12 10.72
CA PRO A 344 -9.53 -9.77 12.05
C PRO A 344 -10.56 -10.88 12.22
N GLN A 345 -11.47 -11.06 11.27
CA GLN A 345 -12.49 -12.11 11.34
C GLN A 345 -12.05 -13.40 10.65
N VAL A 346 -10.91 -13.37 9.94
CA VAL A 346 -10.38 -14.53 9.22
C VAL A 346 -9.39 -15.25 10.15
N PRO A 347 -9.67 -16.50 10.55
CA PRO A 347 -8.73 -17.29 11.34
C PRO A 347 -7.37 -17.38 10.62
N HIS A 348 -6.29 -17.20 11.37
CA HIS A 348 -4.92 -17.24 10.86
C HIS A 348 -4.54 -16.13 9.86
N GLY A 349 -5.30 -15.04 9.80
CA GLY A 349 -4.99 -13.88 8.96
C GLY A 349 -3.60 -13.28 9.24
N PHE A 350 -3.09 -13.40 10.46
CA PHE A 350 -1.76 -12.88 10.81
C PHE A 350 -0.63 -13.54 10.01
N LYS A 351 -0.72 -14.86 9.78
CA LYS A 351 0.35 -15.62 9.12
C LYS A 351 0.57 -15.12 7.70
N GLU A 352 -0.51 -15.03 6.92
CA GLU A 352 -0.48 -14.47 5.58
C GLU A 352 -0.02 -13.01 5.60
N HIS A 353 -0.55 -12.21 6.53
CA HIS A 353 -0.21 -10.79 6.65
C HIS A 353 1.28 -10.54 6.91
N ALA A 354 1.88 -11.31 7.83
CA ALA A 354 3.30 -11.22 8.15
C ALA A 354 4.17 -11.58 6.93
N VAL A 355 3.84 -12.66 6.23
CA VAL A 355 4.54 -13.11 5.02
C VAL A 355 4.40 -12.08 3.90
N GLN A 356 3.17 -11.64 3.59
CA GLN A 356 2.96 -10.66 2.53
C GLN A 356 3.79 -9.39 2.77
N ASN A 357 3.69 -8.79 3.96
CA ASN A 357 4.39 -7.54 4.24
C ASN A 357 5.91 -7.68 4.25
N SER A 358 6.46 -8.73 4.87
CA SER A 358 7.91 -8.89 4.96
C SER A 358 8.53 -9.15 3.58
N TYR A 359 7.95 -10.04 2.79
CA TYR A 359 8.51 -10.37 1.47
C TYR A 359 8.23 -9.28 0.43
N ASN A 360 7.08 -8.61 0.46
CA ASN A 360 6.82 -7.46 -0.40
C ASN A 360 7.81 -6.31 -0.14
N SER A 361 8.35 -6.20 1.09
CA SER A 361 9.37 -5.20 1.43
C SER A 361 10.69 -5.38 0.68
N LEU A 362 10.98 -6.57 0.13
CA LEU A 362 12.15 -6.77 -0.73
C LEU A 362 12.11 -5.86 -1.98
N LEU A 363 10.91 -5.62 -2.53
CA LEU A 363 10.69 -4.73 -3.67
C LEU A 363 10.13 -3.36 -3.24
N GLN A 364 8.96 -3.34 -2.61
CA GLN A 364 8.26 -2.11 -2.23
C GLN A 364 9.08 -1.28 -1.22
N GLY A 365 9.86 -1.94 -0.36
CA GLY A 365 10.74 -1.30 0.60
C GLY A 365 11.89 -0.51 -0.03
N GLN A 366 12.18 -0.71 -1.33
CA GLN A 366 13.13 0.11 -2.07
C GLN A 366 12.54 1.49 -2.43
N PHE A 367 11.22 1.61 -2.44
CA PHE A 367 10.48 2.83 -2.79
C PHE A 367 9.87 3.53 -1.58
N TYR A 368 9.33 2.78 -0.61
CA TYR A 368 8.49 3.32 0.47
C TYR A 368 8.75 2.63 1.81
N TRP A 369 8.44 3.32 2.91
CA TRP A 369 8.13 2.62 4.15
C TRP A 369 6.78 1.90 3.99
N GLY A 370 6.75 0.61 4.30
CA GLY A 370 5.53 -0.18 4.24
C GLY A 370 4.57 0.22 5.36
N ASP A 371 3.36 0.60 5.01
CA ASP A 371 2.24 0.56 5.95
C ASP A 371 1.77 -0.90 6.05
N TRP A 372 2.05 -1.53 7.19
CA TRP A 372 1.70 -2.93 7.46
C TRP A 372 0.30 -3.04 8.05
N ASP A 373 -0.55 -2.06 7.76
CA ASP A 373 -1.94 -2.01 8.13
C ASP A 373 -2.19 -1.92 9.64
N MET A 374 -3.43 -1.58 9.95
CA MET A 374 -3.99 -1.55 11.30
C MET A 374 -3.81 -2.92 11.98
N PHE A 375 -3.81 -2.91 13.31
CA PHE A 375 -4.04 -4.13 14.07
C PHE A 375 -5.12 -3.92 15.13
N PHE A 376 -5.54 -5.03 15.73
CA PHE A 376 -6.62 -5.07 16.70
C PHE A 376 -6.04 -5.50 18.03
N SER A 377 -6.17 -4.63 19.03
CA SER A 377 -5.68 -4.92 20.37
C SER A 377 -6.60 -5.89 21.12
N SER A 378 -7.87 -6.04 20.71
CA SER A 378 -8.80 -7.04 21.23
C SER A 378 -8.67 -8.42 20.60
N HIS A 379 -8.04 -8.55 19.42
CA HIS A 379 -8.00 -9.79 18.65
C HIS A 379 -7.11 -10.85 19.29
N GLU A 380 -7.36 -12.14 19.06
CA GLU A 380 -6.56 -13.23 19.66
C GLU A 380 -5.08 -13.20 19.25
N GLU A 381 -4.80 -12.70 18.05
CA GLU A 381 -3.44 -12.52 17.50
C GLU A 381 -2.80 -11.17 17.88
N ASN A 382 -3.27 -10.50 18.93
CA ASN A 382 -2.84 -9.16 19.34
C ASN A 382 -1.33 -9.04 19.64
N TRP A 383 -0.75 -10.03 20.34
CA TRP A 383 0.63 -9.96 20.83
C TRP A 383 1.62 -10.02 19.67
N GLN A 384 1.44 -11.01 18.79
CA GLN A 384 2.26 -11.16 17.59
C GLN A 384 2.06 -9.99 16.60
N ASN A 385 0.83 -9.46 16.48
CA ASN A 385 0.61 -8.24 15.69
C ASN A 385 1.35 -7.03 16.25
N SER A 386 1.32 -6.84 17.58
CA SER A 386 2.05 -5.77 18.26
C SER A 386 3.55 -5.87 17.97
N ILE A 387 4.16 -7.05 18.18
CA ILE A 387 5.58 -7.29 17.87
C ILE A 387 5.89 -7.04 16.39
N LEU A 388 5.01 -7.48 15.49
CA LEU A 388 5.16 -7.26 14.04
C LEU A 388 5.25 -5.77 13.71
N ARG A 389 4.45 -4.91 14.38
CA ARG A 389 4.48 -3.46 14.18
C ARG A 389 5.72 -2.78 14.77
N ALA A 390 6.33 -3.34 15.81
CA ALA A 390 7.63 -2.86 16.30
C ALA A 390 8.76 -3.08 15.28
N VAL A 391 8.70 -4.18 14.52
CA VAL A 391 9.74 -4.57 13.55
C VAL A 391 9.47 -4.04 12.13
N SER A 392 8.22 -3.69 11.78
CA SER A 392 7.86 -3.26 10.42
C SER A 392 8.61 -2.00 9.94
N GLY A 393 8.74 -1.01 10.84
CA GLY A 393 9.23 0.33 10.55
C GLY A 393 8.25 1.25 9.80
N GLY A 394 6.99 0.83 9.69
CA GLY A 394 5.89 1.63 9.16
C GLY A 394 5.14 2.43 10.23
N PRO A 395 4.07 3.17 9.87
CA PRO A 395 3.11 3.72 10.84
C PRO A 395 2.52 2.62 11.73
N VAL A 396 2.10 3.00 12.95
CA VAL A 396 1.47 2.07 13.91
C VAL A 396 0.17 2.68 14.44
N TYR A 397 -0.92 1.98 14.20
CA TYR A 397 -2.26 2.41 14.56
C TYR A 397 -3.21 1.22 14.66
N VAL A 398 -4.29 1.40 15.43
CA VAL A 398 -5.32 0.37 15.63
C VAL A 398 -6.63 0.76 14.94
N SER A 399 -7.54 -0.21 14.78
CA SER A 399 -8.92 0.03 14.33
C SER A 399 -9.97 -0.63 15.24
N ASP A 400 -9.66 -0.77 16.53
CA ASP A 400 -10.57 -1.37 17.51
C ASP A 400 -11.92 -0.63 17.56
N ARG A 401 -13.00 -1.39 17.70
CA ARG A 401 -14.35 -0.88 17.95
C ARG A 401 -14.44 -0.20 19.32
N VAL A 402 -15.47 0.62 19.50
CA VAL A 402 -15.75 1.28 20.79
C VAL A 402 -15.93 0.23 21.89
N GLY A 403 -15.21 0.40 22.99
CA GLY A 403 -15.20 -0.49 24.14
C GLY A 403 -14.14 -1.60 24.08
N GLU A 404 -13.63 -1.93 22.90
CA GLU A 404 -12.80 -3.12 22.70
C GLU A 404 -11.28 -2.86 22.83
N THR A 405 -10.81 -1.60 22.91
CA THR A 405 -9.35 -1.36 22.93
C THR A 405 -8.70 -1.97 24.17
N ASN A 406 -7.65 -2.76 23.99
CA ASN A 406 -6.84 -3.29 25.07
C ASN A 406 -5.49 -2.54 25.15
N PRO A 407 -5.28 -1.67 26.16
CA PRO A 407 -4.04 -0.91 26.29
C PRO A 407 -2.79 -1.78 26.48
N GLY A 408 -2.94 -3.01 26.99
CA GLY A 408 -1.82 -3.92 27.25
C GLY A 408 -1.02 -4.29 26.00
N PHE A 409 -1.66 -4.27 24.82
CA PHE A 409 -1.03 -4.57 23.53
C PHE A 409 -0.62 -3.33 22.73
N ILE A 410 -0.89 -2.12 23.27
CA ILE A 410 -0.54 -0.85 22.65
C ILE A 410 0.61 -0.18 23.42
N ARG A 411 0.53 -0.15 24.75
CA ARG A 411 1.52 0.51 25.62
C ARG A 411 2.96 0.08 25.37
N PRO A 412 3.28 -1.20 25.10
CA PRO A 412 4.66 -1.60 24.80
C PRO A 412 5.23 -0.96 23.53
N LEU A 413 4.38 -0.50 22.60
CA LEU A 413 4.77 0.10 21.33
C LEU A 413 4.93 1.62 21.39
N ILE A 414 4.60 2.27 22.51
CA ILE A 414 4.49 3.73 22.56
C ILE A 414 5.12 4.31 23.82
N THR A 415 5.66 5.51 23.71
CA THR A 415 6.01 6.33 24.88
C THR A 415 4.75 6.92 25.53
N GLU A 416 4.91 7.54 26.70
CA GLU A 416 3.84 8.31 27.35
C GLU A 416 3.31 9.46 26.48
N THR A 417 4.16 10.01 25.59
CA THR A 417 3.78 11.06 24.64
C THR A 417 3.10 10.53 23.38
N GLY A 418 3.00 9.19 23.23
CA GLY A 418 2.43 8.54 22.05
C GLY A 418 3.40 8.37 20.89
N LEU A 419 4.69 8.64 21.07
CA LEU A 419 5.72 8.34 20.06
C LEU A 419 5.87 6.83 19.93
N VAL A 420 5.87 6.31 18.71
CA VAL A 420 5.97 4.87 18.46
C VAL A 420 7.43 4.40 18.63
N ILE A 421 7.60 3.31 19.37
CA ILE A 421 8.85 2.59 19.59
C ILE A 421 8.93 1.47 18.53
N ARG A 422 9.55 1.78 17.40
CA ARG A 422 9.70 0.85 16.27
C ARG A 422 11.03 1.03 15.55
N CYS A 423 11.37 0.07 14.72
CA CYS A 423 12.52 0.16 13.81
C CYS A 423 12.36 1.32 12.80
N ARG A 424 13.48 1.78 12.23
CA ARG A 424 13.57 2.98 11.39
C ARG A 424 13.64 2.68 9.89
N GLU A 425 14.12 1.50 9.52
CA GLU A 425 14.15 1.03 8.14
C GLU A 425 12.91 0.18 7.82
N VAL A 426 12.97 -0.72 6.83
CA VAL A 426 11.86 -1.61 6.45
C VAL A 426 12.15 -3.04 6.90
N GLY A 427 11.15 -3.71 7.47
CA GLY A 427 11.27 -5.10 7.90
C GLY A 427 11.37 -6.06 6.72
N MET A 428 12.39 -6.93 6.70
CA MET A 428 12.57 -7.95 5.65
C MET A 428 12.88 -9.32 6.26
N PRO A 429 12.57 -10.45 5.60
CA PRO A 429 12.96 -11.77 6.07
C PRO A 429 14.48 -11.87 6.13
N THR A 430 15.04 -12.56 7.13
CA THR A 430 16.47 -12.90 7.16
C THR A 430 16.85 -13.83 6.00
N THR A 431 18.14 -13.93 5.68
CA THR A 431 18.60 -14.59 4.45
C THR A 431 18.20 -16.06 4.40
N ASP A 432 18.23 -16.75 5.55
CA ASP A 432 17.83 -18.15 5.70
C ASP A 432 16.32 -18.40 5.55
N CYS A 433 15.49 -17.35 5.63
CA CYS A 433 14.06 -17.43 5.38
C CYS A 433 13.68 -17.15 3.91
N LEU A 434 14.59 -16.72 3.04
CA LEU A 434 14.21 -16.17 1.73
C LEU A 434 13.57 -17.18 0.75
N PHE A 435 13.93 -18.46 0.83
CA PHE A 435 13.57 -19.44 -0.20
C PHE A 435 12.67 -20.59 0.29
N ASP A 436 12.45 -20.69 1.60
CA ASP A 436 11.54 -21.67 2.19
C ASP A 436 10.20 -21.01 2.52
N ASN A 437 9.08 -21.65 2.18
CA ASN A 437 7.77 -21.16 2.58
C ASN A 437 7.60 -21.31 4.11
N PRO A 438 7.48 -20.22 4.88
CA PRO A 438 7.36 -20.31 6.33
C PRO A 438 6.03 -20.94 6.79
N ALA A 439 5.01 -21.00 5.92
CA ALA A 439 3.76 -21.70 6.23
C ALA A 439 3.92 -23.24 6.23
N ASP A 440 4.88 -23.76 5.46
CA ASP A 440 5.11 -25.19 5.27
C ASP A 440 6.23 -25.75 6.16
N THR A 441 6.95 -24.88 6.89
CA THR A 441 8.14 -25.26 7.64
C THR A 441 7.99 -24.96 9.13
N LEU A 442 8.45 -25.89 9.99
CA LEU A 442 8.51 -25.70 11.45
C LEU A 442 9.74 -24.87 11.86
N ARG A 443 9.99 -23.77 11.15
CA ARG A 443 11.04 -22.80 11.41
C ARG A 443 10.39 -21.42 11.53
N PRO A 444 10.86 -20.56 12.44
CA PRO A 444 10.25 -19.25 12.61
C PRO A 444 10.57 -18.38 11.40
N LEU A 445 9.59 -17.62 10.91
CA LEU A 445 9.87 -16.50 10.04
C LEU A 445 10.59 -15.45 10.86
N LYS A 446 11.87 -15.22 10.55
CA LYS A 446 12.67 -14.16 11.17
C LYS A 446 12.62 -12.94 10.27
N ILE A 447 12.17 -11.82 10.82
CA ILE A 447 12.13 -10.52 10.16
C ILE A 447 13.14 -9.63 10.85
N PHE A 448 14.11 -9.11 10.11
CA PHE A 448 15.07 -8.14 10.63
C PHE A 448 14.73 -6.72 10.17
N ASN A 449 15.11 -5.74 11.00
CA ASN A 449 15.10 -4.32 10.68
C ASN A 449 16.17 -3.62 11.54
N ARG A 450 16.39 -2.30 11.37
CA ARG A 450 17.37 -1.52 12.12
C ARG A 450 16.73 -0.50 13.04
N TYR A 451 17.31 -0.35 14.23
CA TYR A 451 17.07 0.74 15.16
C TYR A 451 18.41 1.39 15.53
N GLY A 452 18.73 2.50 14.87
CA GLY A 452 20.06 3.10 14.93
C GLY A 452 21.13 2.15 14.38
N GLU A 453 22.15 1.87 15.18
CA GLU A 453 23.24 0.96 14.82
C GLU A 453 22.94 -0.52 15.11
N ASN A 454 21.77 -0.83 15.68
CA ASN A 454 21.42 -2.19 16.07
C ASN A 454 20.48 -2.85 15.06
N TYR A 455 20.67 -4.14 14.86
CA TYR A 455 19.69 -5.01 14.23
C TYR A 455 18.66 -5.48 15.27
N VAL A 456 17.39 -5.43 14.89
CA VAL A 456 16.25 -5.95 15.66
C VAL A 456 15.62 -7.06 14.85
N ILE A 457 15.34 -8.19 15.50
CA ILE A 457 14.78 -9.38 14.84
C ILE A 457 13.52 -9.81 15.56
N GLY A 458 12.41 -9.87 14.84
CA GLY A 458 11.18 -10.53 15.28
C GLY A 458 11.13 -11.95 14.70
N ALA A 459 10.83 -12.94 15.55
CA ALA A 459 10.69 -14.34 15.14
C ALA A 459 9.23 -14.77 15.34
N PHE A 460 8.60 -15.26 14.27
CA PHE A 460 7.16 -15.54 14.25
C PHE A 460 6.88 -16.99 13.85
N HIS A 461 5.94 -17.62 14.55
CA HIS A 461 5.42 -18.93 14.19
C HIS A 461 4.39 -18.78 13.07
N ILE A 462 4.78 -19.16 11.84
CA ILE A 462 3.95 -19.01 10.63
C ILE A 462 3.44 -20.36 10.12
N CYS A 463 3.97 -21.49 10.61
CA CYS A 463 3.56 -22.80 10.11
C CYS A 463 2.07 -23.06 10.33
N GLU A 464 1.42 -23.75 9.40
CA GLU A 464 0.03 -24.17 9.58
C GLU A 464 -0.13 -25.27 10.64
N LYS A 465 0.94 -25.99 10.95
CA LYS A 465 0.95 -26.99 12.02
C LYS A 465 1.18 -26.30 13.36
N ASP A 466 0.40 -26.68 14.36
CA ASP A 466 0.54 -26.21 15.74
C ASP A 466 1.55 -27.09 16.51
N ASP A 467 2.79 -27.17 15.98
CA ASP A 467 3.91 -27.91 16.58
C ASP A 467 4.99 -26.94 17.09
N ILE A 468 5.93 -27.45 17.89
CA ILE A 468 7.06 -26.65 18.39
C ILE A 468 7.92 -26.18 17.22
N CYS A 469 8.01 -24.86 17.09
CA CYS A 469 8.85 -24.18 16.11
C CYS A 469 10.25 -23.94 16.67
N LEU A 470 11.28 -24.49 16.01
CA LEU A 470 12.67 -24.34 16.43
C LEU A 470 13.45 -23.60 15.33
N GLY A 471 14.17 -22.55 15.72
CA GLY A 471 15.03 -21.78 14.84
C GLY A 471 16.39 -21.52 15.47
N LYS A 472 17.37 -21.23 14.62
CA LYS A 472 18.66 -20.67 15.02
C LYS A 472 18.80 -19.30 14.39
N LEU A 473 19.57 -18.43 15.02
CA LEU A 473 19.96 -17.15 14.45
C LEU A 473 21.49 -17.13 14.35
N GLU A 474 21.99 -16.91 13.14
CA GLU A 474 23.41 -16.78 12.85
C GLU A 474 23.71 -15.35 12.39
N MET A 475 24.94 -14.88 12.60
CA MET A 475 25.33 -13.54 12.15
C MET A 475 25.26 -13.39 10.62
N SER A 476 25.36 -14.50 9.87
CA SER A 476 25.18 -14.55 8.41
C SER A 476 23.73 -14.42 7.95
N ASP A 477 22.76 -14.48 8.87
CA ASP A 477 21.33 -14.36 8.55
C ASP A 477 20.93 -12.90 8.26
N ILE A 478 21.76 -11.95 8.67
CA ILE A 478 21.55 -10.50 8.52
C ILE A 478 22.64 -9.89 7.61
N PRO A 479 22.32 -8.80 6.86
CA PRO A 479 23.24 -8.18 5.89
C PRO A 479 24.46 -7.48 6.49
#